data_AF-A0A9Q0BZ54-F1
#
_entry.id   AF-A0A9Q0BZ54-F1
#
_cell.length_a   1.000
_cell.length_b   1.000
_cell.length_c   1.000
_cell.angle_alpha   90.00
_cell.angle_beta   90.00
_cell.angle_gamma   90.00
#
_symmetry.space_group_name_H-M   'P 1'
#
loop_
_entity.id
_entity.type
_entity.pdbx_description
1 polymer ?
#
loop_
_entity_poly.entity_id
_entity_poly.type
_entity_poly.pdbx_seq_one_letter_code
_entity_poly.pdbx_strand_id
1 'polypeptide(L)'
;MALRFPRFSQGLAQDPTTRRIWFGIATAHDFEIHDDITEERLYQNIFASHFGQLAIIFLWTSGNLFHVAWQGNFESWIQDPLHIRPIAHAIWDPHFGQPAVEAFTRGGATGPVNIAYSGLYQWWYTIGLRSNEDLYIGALFLLLLSAISLVGGWFHLQPKWKPSLSWFKNAESRLNHHLSGLFGVSSLAWTGHLVHVAIPGSRGEYVRWSNFLDIPPHPQGLGPLLTAGTAILTLLGGISSTNTKFMN
;
A
#
# COMPACT_ATOMS: atom_id res chain seq x y z
N MET A 1 -35.37 -24.44 7.75
CA MET A 1 -34.12 -24.66 6.99
C MET A 1 -32.97 -24.26 7.89
N ALA A 2 -32.00 -25.14 8.15
CA ALA A 2 -30.95 -24.84 9.12
C ALA A 2 -30.07 -23.70 8.61
N LEU A 3 -30.04 -22.57 9.34
CA LEU A 3 -29.03 -21.51 9.20
C LEU A 3 -27.68 -22.00 9.76
N ARG A 4 -27.23 -23.20 9.34
CA ARG A 4 -25.96 -23.82 9.77
C ARG A 4 -24.89 -23.51 8.74
N PHE A 5 -23.70 -23.15 9.22
CA PHE A 5 -22.52 -23.00 8.38
C PHE A 5 -22.14 -24.35 7.70
N PRO A 6 -21.68 -24.35 6.44
CA PRO A 6 -21.58 -23.21 5.51
C PRO A 6 -22.90 -22.91 4.78
N ARG A 7 -23.26 -21.62 4.66
CA ARG A 7 -24.50 -21.18 3.98
C ARG A 7 -24.52 -21.53 2.48
N PHE A 8 -23.35 -21.56 1.86
CA PHE A 8 -23.17 -21.70 0.42
C PHE A 8 -23.15 -23.17 -0.06
N SER A 9 -23.26 -24.15 0.84
CA SER A 9 -23.37 -25.57 0.48
C SER A 9 -24.26 -26.32 1.46
N GLN A 10 -25.49 -26.65 1.04
CA GLN A 10 -26.46 -27.42 1.82
C GLN A 10 -25.96 -28.83 2.10
N GLY A 11 -25.27 -29.45 1.13
CA GLY A 11 -24.67 -30.77 1.30
C GLY A 11 -23.65 -30.78 2.44
N LEU A 12 -22.74 -29.80 2.49
CA LEU A 12 -21.81 -29.66 3.61
C LEU A 12 -22.52 -29.25 4.91
N ALA A 13 -23.52 -28.37 4.87
CA ALA A 13 -24.24 -27.93 6.06
C ALA A 13 -24.97 -29.06 6.80
N GLN A 14 -25.31 -30.14 6.09
CA GLN A 14 -25.94 -31.35 6.63
C GLN A 14 -24.93 -32.36 7.22
N ASP A 15 -23.63 -32.22 6.94
CA ASP A 15 -22.60 -33.11 7.49
C ASP A 15 -22.53 -32.95 9.04
N PRO A 16 -22.82 -34.03 9.80
CA PRO A 16 -22.89 -33.97 11.25
C PRO A 16 -21.51 -33.98 11.92
N THR A 17 -20.43 -34.19 11.16
CA THR A 17 -19.07 -34.35 11.68
C THR A 17 -18.31 -33.02 11.71
N THR A 18 -17.08 -33.05 12.23
CA THR A 18 -16.15 -31.91 12.18
C THR A 18 -15.64 -31.60 10.76
N ARG A 19 -15.76 -32.56 9.83
CA ARG A 19 -15.41 -32.38 8.40
C ARG A 19 -16.14 -31.16 7.81
N ARG A 20 -17.41 -30.94 8.18
CA ARG A 20 -18.20 -29.78 7.78
C ARG A 20 -17.46 -28.46 7.97
N ILE A 21 -16.80 -28.28 9.12
CA ILE A 21 -16.12 -27.03 9.46
C ILE A 21 -14.91 -26.83 8.55
N TRP A 22 -14.07 -27.86 8.44
CA TRP A 22 -12.86 -27.82 7.63
C TRP A 22 -13.15 -27.58 6.15
N PHE A 23 -14.09 -28.34 5.58
CA PHE A 23 -14.47 -28.16 4.18
C PHE A 23 -15.17 -26.83 3.95
N GLY A 24 -16.02 -26.38 4.88
CA GLY A 24 -16.63 -25.05 4.79
C GLY A 24 -15.62 -23.91 4.80
N ILE A 25 -14.46 -24.04 5.45
CA ILE A 25 -13.39 -23.04 5.35
C ILE A 25 -12.61 -23.21 4.04
N ALA A 26 -12.26 -24.45 3.68
CA ALA A 26 -11.44 -24.75 2.51
C ALA A 26 -12.12 -24.36 1.18
N THR A 27 -13.44 -24.46 1.11
CA THR A 27 -14.22 -24.15 -0.11
C THR A 27 -14.92 -22.79 -0.07
N ALA A 28 -14.64 -21.96 0.94
CA ALA A 28 -15.29 -20.66 1.11
C ALA A 28 -15.06 -19.71 -0.09
N HIS A 29 -13.89 -19.80 -0.73
CA HIS A 29 -13.53 -18.97 -1.89
C HIS A 29 -13.61 -19.71 -3.23
N ASP A 30 -14.03 -20.98 -3.22
CA ASP A 30 -14.31 -21.73 -4.44
C ASP A 30 -15.75 -21.43 -4.88
N PHE A 31 -15.96 -20.22 -5.40
CA PHE A 31 -17.30 -19.70 -5.69
C PHE A 31 -18.05 -20.50 -6.77
N GLU A 32 -17.34 -21.18 -7.66
CA GLU A 32 -17.93 -21.94 -8.77
C GLU A 32 -18.71 -23.18 -8.30
N ILE A 33 -18.33 -23.74 -7.15
CA ILE A 33 -18.98 -24.94 -6.59
C ILE A 33 -20.07 -24.60 -5.56
N HIS A 34 -20.37 -23.32 -5.34
CA HIS A 34 -21.40 -22.90 -4.41
C HIS A 34 -22.79 -23.20 -4.98
N ASP A 35 -23.72 -23.59 -4.11
CA ASP A 35 -25.10 -23.89 -4.51
C ASP A 35 -25.74 -22.66 -5.19
N ASP A 36 -26.45 -22.91 -6.30
CA ASP A 36 -27.19 -21.91 -7.08
C ASP A 36 -26.34 -20.72 -7.60
N ILE A 37 -25.03 -20.89 -7.78
CA ILE A 37 -24.18 -19.87 -8.39
C ILE A 37 -24.45 -19.74 -9.89
N THR A 38 -24.64 -18.52 -10.37
CA THR A 38 -24.70 -18.19 -11.80
C THR A 38 -23.40 -17.52 -12.24
N GLU A 39 -23.08 -17.58 -13.53
CA GLU A 39 -21.87 -16.95 -14.07
C GLU A 39 -21.81 -15.44 -13.73
N GLU A 40 -22.91 -14.71 -13.90
CA GLU A 40 -22.93 -13.28 -13.55
C GLU A 40 -22.68 -13.03 -12.07
N ARG A 41 -23.28 -13.83 -11.18
CA ARG A 41 -23.10 -13.69 -9.73
C ARG A 41 -21.68 -14.06 -9.30
N LEU A 42 -21.07 -15.05 -9.95
CA LEU A 42 -19.66 -15.42 -9.77
C LEU A 42 -18.76 -14.20 -10.02
N TYR A 43 -18.89 -13.55 -11.19
CA TYR A 43 -18.08 -12.37 -11.51
C TYR A 43 -18.33 -11.20 -10.54
N GLN A 44 -19.57 -10.95 -10.13
CA GLN A 44 -19.89 -9.91 -9.14
C GLN A 44 -19.25 -10.19 -7.77
N ASN A 45 -19.28 -11.44 -7.30
CA ASN A 45 -18.63 -11.85 -6.05
C ASN A 45 -17.10 -11.70 -6.13
N ILE A 46 -16.49 -12.11 -7.24
CA ILE A 46 -15.05 -11.94 -7.48
C ILE A 46 -14.69 -10.45 -7.47
N PHE A 47 -15.47 -9.63 -8.17
CA PHE A 47 -15.22 -8.19 -8.27
C PHE A 47 -15.28 -7.49 -6.90
N ALA A 48 -16.30 -7.76 -6.10
CA ALA A 48 -16.39 -7.24 -4.74
C ALA A 48 -15.25 -7.76 -3.84
N SER A 49 -14.83 -9.01 -4.02
CA SER A 49 -13.69 -9.59 -3.31
C SER A 49 -12.37 -8.89 -3.65
N HIS A 50 -12.17 -8.47 -4.90
CA HIS A 50 -11.00 -7.67 -5.29
C HIS A 50 -10.97 -6.31 -4.57
N PHE A 51 -12.11 -5.63 -4.43
CA PHE A 51 -12.19 -4.40 -3.63
C PHE A 51 -11.84 -4.65 -2.15
N GLY A 52 -12.33 -5.75 -1.57
CA GLY A 52 -11.96 -6.17 -0.23
C GLY A 52 -10.45 -6.40 -0.09
N GLN A 53 -9.84 -7.09 -1.05
CA GLN A 53 -8.40 -7.33 -1.06
C GLN A 53 -7.59 -6.03 -1.21
N LEU A 54 -8.01 -5.11 -2.08
CA LEU A 54 -7.39 -3.80 -2.22
C LEU A 54 -7.46 -2.99 -0.91
N ALA A 55 -8.60 -3.02 -0.22
CA ALA A 55 -8.74 -2.37 1.08
C ALA A 55 -7.74 -2.93 2.11
N ILE A 56 -7.57 -4.26 2.17
CA ILE A 56 -6.59 -4.91 3.05
C ILE A 56 -5.17 -4.44 2.72
N ILE A 57 -4.80 -4.34 1.43
CA ILE A 57 -3.47 -3.85 1.02
C ILE A 57 -3.26 -2.40 1.45
N PHE A 58 -4.24 -1.52 1.24
CA PHE A 58 -4.15 -0.13 1.67
C PHE A 58 -4.08 0.01 3.19
N LEU A 59 -4.89 -0.75 3.93
CA LEU A 59 -4.87 -0.74 5.39
C LEU A 59 -3.55 -1.28 5.94
N TRP A 60 -3.01 -2.36 5.37
CA TRP A 60 -1.69 -2.88 5.73
C TRP A 60 -0.60 -1.83 5.49
N THR A 61 -0.61 -1.17 4.33
CA THR A 61 0.37 -0.13 4.00
C THR A 61 0.23 1.08 4.94
N SER A 62 -1.00 1.49 5.25
CA SER A 62 -1.33 2.53 6.24
C SER A 62 -0.78 2.19 7.63
N GLY A 63 -0.97 0.95 8.09
CA GLY A 63 -0.45 0.48 9.37
C GLY A 63 1.08 0.53 9.45
N ASN A 64 1.79 0.17 8.37
CA ASN A 64 3.25 0.28 8.33
C ASN A 64 3.71 1.74 8.50
N LEU A 65 3.11 2.69 7.76
CA LEU A 65 3.43 4.12 7.90
C LEU A 65 3.10 4.62 9.31
N PHE A 66 1.92 4.27 9.84
CA PHE A 66 1.45 4.72 11.14
C PHE A 66 2.36 4.24 12.28
N HIS A 67 2.72 2.95 12.30
CA HIS A 67 3.58 2.41 13.35
C HIS A 67 4.97 3.04 13.32
N VAL A 68 5.53 3.29 12.13
CA VAL A 68 6.82 3.97 12.02
C VAL A 68 6.73 5.44 12.43
N ALA A 69 5.65 6.15 12.05
CA ALA A 69 5.44 7.53 12.45
C ALA A 69 5.26 7.70 13.97
N TRP A 70 4.58 6.73 14.60
CA TRP A 70 4.22 6.79 16.01
C TRP A 70 5.29 6.25 16.96
N GLN A 71 5.88 5.10 16.62
CA GLN A 71 6.75 4.33 17.50
C GLN A 71 8.13 4.09 16.88
N GLY A 72 8.32 4.46 15.60
CA GLY A 72 9.58 4.33 14.91
C GLY A 72 10.55 5.45 15.24
N ASN A 73 11.68 5.45 14.54
CA ASN A 73 12.75 6.43 14.66
C ASN A 73 13.11 7.05 13.30
N PHE A 74 12.12 7.24 12.42
CA PHE A 74 12.32 7.66 11.03
C PHE A 74 13.12 8.95 10.89
N GLU A 75 12.76 10.00 11.64
CA GLU A 75 13.47 11.29 11.60
C GLU A 75 14.92 11.18 12.07
N SER A 76 15.18 10.42 13.14
CA SER A 76 16.54 10.15 13.59
C SER A 76 17.31 9.32 12.57
N TRP A 77 16.68 8.27 12.01
CA TRP A 77 17.27 7.43 10.98
C TRP A 77 17.70 8.21 9.74
N ILE A 78 16.92 9.21 9.32
CA ILE A 78 17.28 10.06 8.17
C ILE A 78 18.57 10.83 8.42
N GLN A 79 18.86 11.23 9.65
CA GLN A 79 20.08 11.97 9.99
C GLN A 79 21.34 11.09 9.92
N ASP A 80 21.23 9.82 10.29
CA ASP A 80 22.33 8.85 10.23
C ASP A 80 21.86 7.44 9.85
N PRO A 81 21.52 7.23 8.57
CA PRO A 81 20.87 5.99 8.14
C PRO A 81 21.81 4.79 8.05
N LEU A 82 23.13 5.01 8.20
CA LEU A 82 24.14 3.95 8.15
C LEU A 82 24.34 3.29 9.51
N HIS A 83 24.12 4.02 10.60
CA HIS A 83 24.37 3.50 11.96
C HIS A 83 23.09 3.34 12.78
N ILE A 84 22.06 4.13 12.51
CA ILE A 84 20.77 3.99 13.20
C ILE A 84 20.00 2.82 12.59
N ARG A 85 19.58 1.89 13.43
CA ARG A 85 18.74 0.76 13.00
C ARG A 85 17.27 1.21 12.95
N PRO A 86 16.55 0.95 11.84
CA PRO A 86 15.16 1.36 11.69
C PRO A 86 14.26 0.55 12.65
N ILE A 87 13.32 1.22 13.31
CA ILE A 87 12.36 0.57 14.22
C ILE A 87 11.05 0.27 13.47
N ALA A 88 10.55 -0.95 13.60
CA ALA A 88 9.27 -1.35 13.03
C ALA A 88 8.09 -0.82 13.86
N HIS A 89 8.02 -1.25 15.13
CA HIS A 89 7.01 -0.85 16.11
C HIS A 89 7.47 -1.23 17.52
N ALA A 90 6.77 -0.70 18.53
CA ALA A 90 7.00 -1.07 19.93
C ALA A 90 6.49 -2.49 20.23
N ILE A 91 7.14 -3.17 21.18
CA ILE A 91 6.69 -4.45 21.70
C ILE A 91 5.91 -4.19 22.99
N TRP A 92 4.70 -4.72 23.06
CA TRP A 92 3.89 -4.75 24.27
C TRP A 92 3.53 -6.21 24.58
N ASP A 93 4.35 -6.86 25.41
CA ASP A 93 4.13 -8.23 25.85
C ASP A 93 4.21 -8.31 27.39
N PRO A 94 3.08 -8.51 28.09
CA PRO A 94 3.06 -8.57 29.56
C PRO A 94 3.76 -9.80 30.15
N HIS A 95 4.14 -10.78 29.32
CA HIS A 95 4.88 -11.96 29.76
C HIS A 95 6.40 -11.75 29.77
N PHE A 96 6.89 -10.61 29.24
CA PHE A 96 8.32 -10.32 29.25
C PHE A 96 8.81 -10.11 30.69
N GLY A 97 9.78 -10.93 31.10
CA GLY A 97 10.60 -10.62 32.27
C GLY A 97 11.54 -9.45 31.98
N GLN A 98 12.05 -8.82 33.05
CA GLN A 98 12.96 -7.67 32.96
C GLN A 98 14.16 -7.89 32.01
N PRO A 99 14.83 -9.06 31.97
CA PRO A 99 15.92 -9.28 31.02
C PRO A 99 15.49 -9.21 29.55
N ALA A 100 14.27 -9.63 29.23
CA ALA A 100 13.74 -9.53 27.87
C ALA A 100 13.40 -8.08 27.51
N VAL A 101 12.81 -7.32 28.45
CA VAL A 101 12.56 -5.88 28.29
C VAL A 101 13.86 -5.15 27.95
N GLU A 102 14.93 -5.39 28.72
CA GLU A 102 16.25 -4.81 28.47
C GLU A 102 16.84 -5.27 27.14
N ALA A 103 16.75 -6.58 26.85
CA ALA A 103 17.28 -7.13 25.61
C ALA A 103 16.59 -6.60 24.35
N PHE A 104 15.30 -6.25 24.40
CA PHE A 104 14.56 -5.69 23.26
C PHE A 104 14.51 -4.16 23.25
N THR A 105 14.96 -3.49 24.32
CA THR A 105 15.13 -2.03 24.34
C THR A 105 16.41 -1.67 23.60
N ARG A 106 16.31 -1.51 22.28
CA ARG A 106 17.44 -1.29 21.35
C ARG A 106 17.20 -0.05 20.48
N GLY A 107 18.24 0.37 19.75
CA GLY A 107 18.11 1.42 18.73
C GLY A 107 17.84 2.82 19.28
N GLY A 108 18.23 3.08 20.54
CA GLY A 108 17.99 4.35 21.22
C GLY A 108 16.56 4.54 21.74
N ALA A 109 15.69 3.52 21.62
CA ALA A 109 14.34 3.56 22.15
C ALA A 109 14.32 3.51 23.70
N THR A 110 13.29 4.09 24.30
CA THR A 110 13.05 4.09 25.75
C THR A 110 12.39 2.80 26.26
N GLY A 111 12.00 1.89 25.36
CA GLY A 111 11.40 0.62 25.69
C GLY A 111 11.56 -0.43 24.59
N PRO A 112 10.97 -1.63 24.78
CA PRO A 112 11.12 -2.75 23.85
C PRO A 112 10.60 -2.44 22.45
N VAL A 113 11.40 -2.72 21.43
CA VAL A 113 11.07 -2.47 20.01
C VAL A 113 11.55 -3.59 19.09
N ASN A 114 10.88 -3.72 17.94
CA ASN A 114 11.35 -4.56 16.84
C ASN A 114 12.18 -3.75 15.84
N ILE A 115 13.30 -4.30 15.38
CA ILE A 115 14.07 -3.72 14.28
C ILE A 115 13.43 -4.10 12.94
N ALA A 116 13.25 -3.13 12.06
CA ALA A 116 12.66 -3.32 10.74
C ALA A 116 13.70 -3.84 9.74
N TYR A 117 13.30 -4.84 8.96
CA TYR A 117 14.11 -5.42 7.86
C TYR A 117 13.39 -5.40 6.52
N SER A 118 12.23 -4.73 6.43
CA SER A 118 11.40 -4.66 5.22
C SER A 118 11.92 -3.71 4.14
N GLY A 119 12.90 -2.84 4.45
CA GLY A 119 13.42 -1.84 3.52
C GLY A 119 12.53 -0.59 3.36
N LEU A 120 11.46 -0.46 4.15
CA LEU A 120 10.48 0.63 4.01
C LEU A 120 11.08 2.01 4.31
N TYR A 121 11.99 2.12 5.29
CA TYR A 121 12.67 3.37 5.61
C TYR A 121 13.46 3.91 4.40
N GLN A 122 14.24 3.03 3.76
CA GLN A 122 15.02 3.35 2.57
C GLN A 122 14.12 3.78 1.41
N TRP A 123 13.01 3.07 1.19
CA TRP A 123 12.07 3.40 0.14
C TRP A 123 11.42 4.77 0.37
N TRP A 124 10.82 5.00 1.55
CA TRP A 124 10.15 6.26 1.88
C TRP A 124 11.09 7.46 1.86
N TYR A 125 12.31 7.27 2.36
CA TYR A 125 13.35 8.29 2.25
C TYR A 125 13.70 8.59 0.80
N THR A 126 13.88 7.58 -0.05
CA THR A 126 14.24 7.79 -1.46
C THR A 126 13.15 8.56 -2.23
N ILE A 127 11.88 8.32 -1.91
CA ILE A 127 10.75 9.00 -2.59
C ILE A 127 10.39 10.36 -1.97
N GLY A 128 11.16 10.85 -0.98
CA GLY A 128 11.09 12.23 -0.50
C GLY A 128 10.42 12.46 0.86
N LEU A 129 10.04 11.41 1.61
CA LEU A 129 9.50 11.56 2.96
C LEU A 129 10.62 11.88 3.94
N ARG A 130 10.39 12.84 4.85
CA ARG A 130 11.42 13.40 5.74
C ARG A 130 10.98 13.54 7.18
N SER A 131 9.68 13.58 7.46
CA SER A 131 9.15 13.72 8.82
C SER A 131 8.14 12.64 9.18
N ASN A 132 7.87 12.50 10.48
CA ASN A 132 6.77 11.67 10.97
C ASN A 132 5.41 12.21 10.50
N GLU A 133 5.29 13.53 10.31
CA GLU A 133 4.10 14.16 9.73
C GLU A 133 3.82 13.65 8.31
N ASP A 134 4.85 13.54 7.46
CA ASP A 134 4.70 12.98 6.11
C ASP A 134 4.12 11.55 6.15
N LEU A 135 4.65 10.74 7.07
CA LEU A 135 4.20 9.35 7.26
C LEU A 135 2.75 9.31 7.77
N TYR A 136 2.38 10.15 8.73
CA TYR A 136 1.01 10.23 9.25
C TYR A 136 0.00 10.65 8.19
N ILE A 137 0.32 11.68 7.39
CA ILE A 137 -0.55 12.11 6.30
C ILE A 137 -0.72 10.97 5.28
N GLY A 138 0.37 10.27 4.92
CA GLY A 138 0.32 9.09 4.06
C GLY A 138 -0.53 7.97 4.64
N ALA A 139 -0.41 7.69 5.94
CA ALA A 139 -1.19 6.67 6.64
C ALA A 139 -2.69 6.99 6.60
N LEU A 140 -3.07 8.25 6.90
CA LEU A 140 -4.47 8.69 6.85
C LEU A 140 -5.05 8.66 5.44
N PHE A 141 -4.27 9.06 4.43
CA PHE A 141 -4.66 8.98 3.03
C PHE A 141 -4.96 7.53 2.60
N LEU A 142 -4.08 6.59 2.95
CA LEU A 142 -4.29 5.17 2.65
C LEU A 142 -5.46 4.55 3.43
N LEU A 143 -5.68 5.01 4.67
CA LEU A 143 -6.86 4.61 5.45
C LEU A 143 -8.15 5.07 4.76
N LEU A 144 -8.18 6.29 4.23
CA LEU A 144 -9.29 6.80 3.43
C LEU A 144 -9.49 5.96 2.15
N LEU A 145 -8.42 5.64 1.42
CA LEU A 145 -8.49 4.78 0.23
C LEU A 145 -8.99 3.36 0.55
N SER A 146 -8.60 2.81 1.70
CA SER A 146 -9.14 1.55 2.21
C SER A 146 -10.65 1.64 2.42
N ALA A 147 -11.13 2.70 3.08
CA ALA A 147 -12.56 2.92 3.30
C ALA A 147 -13.33 3.09 1.97
N ILE A 148 -12.79 3.89 1.03
CA ILE A 148 -13.36 4.05 -0.31
C ILE A 148 -13.43 2.71 -1.05
N SER A 149 -12.41 1.86 -0.95
CA SER A 149 -12.39 0.54 -1.59
C SER A 149 -13.48 -0.38 -1.03
N LEU A 150 -13.65 -0.42 0.29
CA LEU A 150 -14.74 -1.19 0.92
C LEU A 150 -16.12 -0.70 0.50
N VAL A 151 -16.33 0.63 0.51
CA VAL A 151 -17.59 1.23 0.07
C VAL A 151 -17.82 0.96 -1.41
N GLY A 152 -16.78 1.03 -2.25
CA GLY A 152 -16.85 0.70 -3.69
C GLY A 152 -17.27 -0.75 -3.94
N GLY A 153 -16.67 -1.70 -3.22
CA GLY A 153 -17.05 -3.11 -3.28
C GLY A 153 -18.51 -3.34 -2.87
N TRP A 154 -18.93 -2.74 -1.75
CA TRP A 154 -20.33 -2.80 -1.31
C TRP A 154 -21.30 -2.13 -2.28
N PHE A 155 -20.92 -0.98 -2.86
CA PHE A 155 -21.72 -0.21 -3.80
C PHE A 155 -22.01 -1.03 -5.06
N HIS A 156 -20.99 -1.70 -5.61
CA HIS A 156 -21.14 -2.56 -6.79
C HIS A 156 -21.87 -3.89 -6.53
N LEU A 157 -22.24 -4.18 -5.28
CA LEU A 157 -23.17 -5.26 -4.93
C LEU A 157 -24.62 -4.78 -4.79
N GLN A 158 -24.89 -3.48 -4.81
CA GLN A 158 -26.25 -2.95 -4.73
C GLN A 158 -27.02 -3.23 -6.03
N PRO A 159 -28.31 -3.60 -6.00
CA PRO A 159 -29.07 -4.04 -7.18
C PRO A 159 -28.99 -3.10 -8.40
N LYS A 160 -28.92 -1.79 -8.17
CA LYS A 160 -28.84 -0.77 -9.22
C LYS A 160 -27.46 -0.66 -9.88
N TRP A 161 -26.40 -1.06 -9.20
CA TRP A 161 -25.01 -0.75 -9.55
C TRP A 161 -24.15 -2.00 -9.81
N LYS A 162 -24.79 -3.16 -9.83
CA LYS A 162 -24.17 -4.43 -10.22
C LYS A 162 -23.77 -4.38 -11.70
N PRO A 163 -22.49 -4.64 -12.04
CA PRO A 163 -22.09 -4.76 -13.43
C PRO A 163 -22.71 -6.00 -14.08
N SER A 164 -23.03 -5.89 -15.37
CA SER A 164 -23.53 -7.00 -16.18
C SER A 164 -22.39 -7.95 -16.57
N LEU A 165 -22.75 -9.18 -16.94
CA LEU A 165 -21.78 -10.14 -17.49
C LEU A 165 -21.05 -9.60 -18.74
N SER A 166 -21.73 -8.85 -19.61
CA SER A 166 -21.11 -8.24 -20.80
C SER A 166 -20.03 -7.20 -20.45
N TRP A 167 -20.20 -6.47 -19.35
CA TRP A 167 -19.19 -5.54 -18.85
C TRP A 167 -17.92 -6.29 -18.42
N PHE A 168 -18.08 -7.38 -17.67
CA PHE A 168 -16.94 -8.22 -17.23
C PHE A 168 -16.17 -8.86 -18.40
N LYS A 169 -16.88 -9.22 -19.47
CA LYS A 169 -16.30 -9.86 -20.66
C LYS A 169 -15.75 -8.87 -21.70
N ASN A 170 -15.85 -7.56 -21.48
CA ASN A 170 -15.27 -6.57 -22.38
C ASN A 170 -13.75 -6.45 -22.17
N ALA A 171 -13.01 -7.38 -22.78
CA ALA A 171 -11.56 -7.46 -22.66
C ALA A 171 -10.82 -6.27 -23.29
N GLU A 172 -11.29 -5.77 -24.43
CA GLU A 172 -10.67 -4.64 -25.14
C GLU A 172 -10.73 -3.37 -24.29
N SER A 173 -11.91 -3.03 -23.77
CA SER A 173 -12.05 -1.86 -22.89
C SER A 173 -11.19 -2.00 -21.64
N ARG A 174 -11.19 -3.18 -20.98
CA ARG A 174 -10.36 -3.43 -19.80
C ARG A 174 -8.87 -3.28 -20.11
N LEU A 175 -8.41 -3.84 -21.23
CA LEU A 175 -7.00 -3.76 -21.63
C LEU A 175 -6.60 -2.30 -21.91
N ASN A 176 -7.41 -1.55 -22.64
CA ASN A 176 -7.12 -0.15 -22.95
C ASN A 176 -7.05 0.72 -21.70
N HIS A 177 -7.98 0.56 -20.75
CA HIS A 177 -7.96 1.31 -19.50
C HIS A 177 -6.82 0.88 -18.57
N HIS A 178 -6.44 -0.39 -18.56
CA HIS A 178 -5.32 -0.85 -17.74
C HIS A 178 -3.97 -0.40 -18.31
N LEU A 179 -3.76 -0.53 -19.63
CA LEU A 179 -2.50 -0.14 -20.25
C LEU A 179 -2.32 1.38 -20.24
N SER A 180 -3.30 2.13 -20.73
CA SER A 180 -3.15 3.59 -20.86
C SER A 180 -3.39 4.30 -19.52
N GLY A 181 -4.43 3.94 -18.79
CA GLY A 181 -4.80 4.54 -17.52
C GLY A 181 -3.97 4.00 -16.36
N LEU A 182 -4.21 2.73 -15.98
CA LEU A 182 -3.60 2.17 -14.77
C LEU A 182 -2.07 2.16 -14.84
N PHE A 183 -1.46 1.83 -15.98
CA PHE A 183 0.00 1.83 -16.12
C PHE A 183 0.55 3.15 -16.67
N GLY A 184 0.06 3.62 -17.81
CA GLY A 184 0.57 4.82 -18.47
C GLY A 184 0.43 6.08 -17.61
N VAL A 185 -0.80 6.44 -17.22
CA VAL A 185 -1.06 7.64 -16.41
C VAL A 185 -0.42 7.53 -15.04
N SER A 186 -0.46 6.36 -14.38
CA SER A 186 0.20 6.20 -13.07
C SER A 186 1.73 6.35 -13.14
N SER A 187 2.37 5.82 -14.19
CA SER A 187 3.81 5.97 -14.40
C SER A 187 4.20 7.43 -14.67
N LEU A 188 3.38 8.14 -15.45
CA LEU A 188 3.56 9.56 -15.70
C LEU A 188 3.39 10.39 -14.41
N ALA A 189 2.34 10.11 -13.62
CA ALA A 189 2.12 10.76 -12.34
C ALA A 189 3.26 10.47 -11.35
N TRP A 190 3.77 9.24 -11.33
CA TRP A 190 4.92 8.86 -10.52
C TRP A 190 6.19 9.60 -10.95
N THR A 191 6.41 9.78 -12.26
CA THR A 191 7.49 10.63 -12.78
C THR A 191 7.34 12.07 -12.29
N GLY A 192 6.11 12.61 -12.30
CA GLY A 192 5.79 13.91 -11.72
C GLY A 192 6.17 13.99 -10.23
N HIS A 193 5.79 12.99 -9.43
CA HIS A 193 6.19 12.90 -8.01
C HIS A 193 7.71 12.89 -7.83
N LEU A 194 8.44 12.11 -8.62
CA LEU A 194 9.90 12.04 -8.53
C LEU A 194 10.56 13.38 -8.88
N VAL A 195 10.11 14.03 -9.96
CA VAL A 195 10.66 15.30 -10.44
C VAL A 195 10.35 16.46 -9.49
N HIS A 196 9.14 16.51 -8.93
CA HIS A 196 8.69 17.64 -8.13
C HIS A 196 8.91 17.48 -6.62
N VAL A 197 9.07 16.26 -6.11
CA VAL A 197 9.17 16.00 -4.66
C VAL A 197 10.44 15.23 -4.32
N ALA A 198 10.66 14.07 -4.92
CA ALA A 198 11.77 13.20 -4.52
C ALA A 198 13.15 13.81 -4.85
N ILE A 199 13.32 14.32 -6.07
CA ILE A 199 14.57 14.94 -6.52
C ILE A 199 14.90 16.22 -5.72
N PRO A 200 13.98 17.20 -5.55
CA PRO A 200 14.22 18.32 -4.63
C PRO A 200 14.56 17.86 -3.22
N GLY A 201 13.81 16.88 -2.68
CA GLY A 201 14.09 16.29 -1.36
C GLY A 201 15.45 15.62 -1.23
N SER A 202 16.00 15.06 -2.32
CA SER A 202 17.37 14.52 -2.36
C SER A 202 18.46 15.59 -2.42
N ARG A 203 18.10 16.82 -2.81
CA ARG A 203 18.97 18.00 -2.86
C ARG A 203 18.84 18.89 -1.62
N GLY A 204 18.04 18.49 -0.64
CA GLY A 204 17.81 19.22 0.60
C GLY A 204 16.71 20.28 0.52
N GLU A 205 15.92 20.30 -0.56
CA GLU A 205 14.78 21.21 -0.70
C GLU A 205 13.50 20.58 -0.16
N TYR A 206 12.68 21.39 0.53
CA TYR A 206 11.42 20.94 1.12
C TYR A 206 10.23 21.35 0.24
N VAL A 207 9.68 20.39 -0.51
CA VAL A 207 8.50 20.59 -1.37
C VAL A 207 7.34 19.74 -0.87
N ARG A 208 6.24 20.37 -0.50
CA ARG A 208 5.00 19.76 0.03
C ARG A 208 3.78 20.48 -0.51
N TRP A 209 2.59 19.98 -0.18
CA TRP A 209 1.32 20.55 -0.61
C TRP A 209 1.18 22.06 -0.36
N SER A 210 1.81 22.60 0.69
CA SER A 210 1.78 24.02 1.02
C SER A 210 2.55 24.93 0.07
N ASN A 211 3.53 24.41 -0.69
CA ASN A 211 4.41 25.21 -1.56
C ASN A 211 4.68 24.56 -2.93
N PHE A 212 4.09 23.40 -3.23
CA PHE A 212 4.29 22.63 -4.45
C PHE A 212 4.03 23.44 -5.74
N LEU A 213 3.08 24.37 -5.69
CA LEU A 213 2.71 25.20 -6.84
C LEU A 213 3.64 26.41 -7.04
N ASP A 214 4.42 26.77 -6.02
CA ASP A 214 5.29 27.94 -6.03
C ASP A 214 6.74 27.60 -6.37
N ILE A 215 7.15 26.34 -6.19
CA ILE A 215 8.51 25.87 -6.42
C ILE A 215 8.57 25.12 -7.76
N PRO A 216 9.18 25.71 -8.81
CA PRO A 216 9.32 25.02 -10.08
C PRO A 216 10.39 23.92 -9.95
N PRO A 217 10.18 22.72 -10.54
CA PRO A 217 11.17 21.63 -10.49
C PRO A 217 12.43 21.94 -11.30
N HIS A 218 12.35 22.87 -12.27
CA HIS A 218 13.45 23.33 -13.12
C HIS A 218 13.55 24.86 -13.04
N PRO A 219 14.76 25.47 -12.99
CA PRO A 219 14.92 26.92 -12.95
C PRO A 219 14.27 27.66 -14.14
N GLN A 220 14.17 27.03 -15.30
CA GLN A 220 13.53 27.60 -16.50
C GLN A 220 12.05 27.18 -16.67
N GLY A 221 11.47 26.53 -15.66
CA GLY A 221 10.10 26.01 -15.71
C GLY A 221 9.87 25.06 -16.89
N LEU A 222 8.67 25.13 -17.47
CA LEU A 222 8.26 24.31 -18.62
C LEU A 222 8.76 24.83 -19.98
N GLY A 223 9.44 25.99 -20.02
CA GLY A 223 9.91 26.60 -21.26
C GLY A 223 10.68 25.62 -22.17
N PRO A 224 11.74 24.96 -21.67
CA PRO A 224 12.50 23.97 -22.44
C PRO A 224 11.67 22.80 -22.97
N LEU A 225 10.64 22.35 -22.25
CA LEU A 225 9.78 21.26 -22.71
C LEU A 225 8.99 21.66 -23.97
N LEU A 226 8.57 22.93 -24.05
CA LEU A 226 7.76 23.46 -25.16
C LEU A 226 8.61 23.90 -26.35
N THR A 227 9.92 24.12 -26.16
CA THR A 227 10.84 24.63 -27.19
C THR A 227 11.98 23.65 -27.55
N ALA A 228 11.85 22.38 -27.15
CA ALA A 228 12.85 21.31 -27.38
C ALA A 228 14.23 21.56 -26.73
N GLY A 229 14.27 22.25 -25.59
CA GLY A 229 15.45 22.44 -24.75
C GLY A 229 15.73 21.26 -23.80
N THR A 230 16.76 21.39 -22.96
CA THR A 230 17.20 20.36 -22.01
C THR A 230 16.23 20.17 -20.84
N ALA A 231 16.01 18.91 -20.45
CA ALA A 231 15.16 18.52 -19.34
C ALA A 231 15.99 18.14 -18.09
N ILE A 232 15.32 18.04 -16.93
CA ILE A 232 15.89 17.49 -15.66
C ILE A 232 16.33 16.01 -15.80
N LEU A 233 15.89 15.34 -16.86
CA LEU A 233 16.04 13.91 -17.06
C LEU A 233 17.43 13.56 -17.59
N THR A 234 18.15 12.71 -16.86
CA THR A 234 19.50 12.25 -17.21
C THR A 234 19.52 10.77 -17.56
N LEU A 235 20.48 10.33 -18.37
CA LEU A 235 20.74 8.93 -18.68
C LEU A 235 22.19 8.52 -18.34
N LEU A 236 22.63 8.84 -17.11
CA LEU A 236 24.02 8.63 -16.68
C LEU A 236 24.41 7.14 -16.61
N GLY A 237 23.48 6.26 -16.21
CA GLY A 237 23.77 4.87 -15.87
C GLY A 237 24.58 4.73 -14.56
N GLY A 238 24.69 3.51 -14.05
CA GLY A 238 25.41 3.22 -12.80
C GLY A 238 24.67 3.61 -11.51
N ILE A 239 25.40 3.70 -10.39
CA ILE A 239 24.86 4.00 -9.05
C ILE A 239 25.51 5.28 -8.53
N SER A 240 24.73 6.14 -7.87
CA SER A 240 25.29 7.31 -7.18
C SER A 240 26.33 6.89 -6.15
N SER A 241 27.52 7.50 -6.21
CA SER A 241 28.66 7.20 -5.35
C SER A 241 28.40 7.48 -3.86
N THR A 242 27.41 8.31 -3.54
CA THR A 242 26.98 8.58 -2.15
C THR A 242 26.03 7.51 -1.62
N ASN A 243 25.23 6.89 -2.49
CA ASN A 243 24.18 5.94 -2.10
C ASN A 243 24.67 4.49 -2.03
N THR A 244 25.83 4.17 -2.61
CA THR A 244 26.49 2.86 -2.44
C THR A 244 26.80 2.51 -0.99
N LYS A 245 26.87 3.51 -0.09
CA LYS A 245 27.05 3.31 1.34
C LYS A 245 25.90 2.57 2.02
N PHE A 246 24.68 2.61 1.46
CA PHE A 246 23.51 1.90 1.99
C PHE A 246 23.46 0.42 1.59
N MET A 247 24.38 -0.05 0.74
CA MET A 247 24.37 -1.41 0.17
C MET A 247 25.31 -2.40 0.89
N ASN A 248 26.08 -1.93 1.89
CA ASN A 248 27.01 -2.75 2.68
C ASN A 248 26.46 -3.02 4.08
#